data_AF-A0A951BID0-F1
#
_entry.id   AF-A0A951BID0-F1
#
_cell.length_a   1.000
_cell.length_b   1.000
_cell.length_c   1.000
_cell.angle_alpha   90.00
_cell.angle_beta   90.00
_cell.angle_gamma   90.00
#
_symmetry.space_group_name_H-M   'P 1'
#
loop_
_entity.id
_entity.type
_entity.pdbx_description
1 polymer ?
#
loop_
_entity_poly.entity_id
_entity_poly.type
_entity_poly.pdbx_seq_one_letter_code
_entity_poly.pdbx_strand_id
1 'polypeptide(L)'
;MTATEPISLDAAQMTRAQRAALPLSAEVVQAIAEQQGVCVRPLAMRRIDTTTGRVEVVPVPCGSTREDRCKPCAEKARRLRMAQCREGWHLETEPVIERAKPSEDHQALMATRADLAAAYADCRAAGDEASCEQIAESVAELDIELRALGVRGRLIPLDPSPKAVKRSTRRRQDAPDLPRRPVERRTVGRVFAGRYRPSTFLTLTLDSYGR
;
A
#
# COMPACT_ATOMS: atom_id res chain seq x y z
N MET A 1 -3.41 -30.04 -29.59
CA MET A 1 -1.98 -29.69 -29.53
C MET A 1 -1.21 -31.00 -29.59
N THR A 2 -0.59 -31.30 -30.72
CA THR A 2 0.25 -32.49 -30.87
C THR A 2 1.47 -32.33 -29.97
N ALA A 3 1.58 -33.17 -28.93
CA ALA A 3 2.77 -33.22 -28.10
C ALA A 3 3.90 -33.83 -28.95
N THR A 4 4.82 -32.98 -29.40
CA THR A 4 6.07 -33.44 -30.02
C THR A 4 6.83 -34.26 -28.98
N GLU A 5 7.12 -35.52 -29.29
CA GLU A 5 7.95 -36.38 -28.45
C GLU A 5 9.32 -35.72 -28.20
N PRO A 6 9.80 -35.68 -26.95
CA PRO A 6 11.10 -35.09 -26.65
C PRO A 6 12.20 -35.97 -27.26
N ILE A 7 13.04 -35.37 -28.11
CA ILE A 7 14.24 -36.02 -28.64
C ILE A 7 15.21 -36.22 -27.48
N SER A 8 15.45 -37.48 -27.12
CA SER A 8 16.48 -37.88 -26.15
C SER A 8 17.86 -37.67 -26.78
N LEU A 9 18.70 -36.83 -26.16
CA LEU A 9 20.07 -36.60 -26.59
C LEU A 9 21.04 -37.40 -25.70
N ASP A 10 21.92 -38.20 -26.31
CA ASP A 10 22.98 -38.91 -25.59
C ASP A 10 24.19 -38.00 -25.35
N ALA A 11 24.26 -37.40 -24.16
CA ALA A 11 25.33 -36.47 -23.78
C ALA A 11 26.74 -37.11 -23.82
N ALA A 12 26.85 -38.44 -23.74
CA ALA A 12 28.14 -39.14 -23.78
C ALA A 12 28.78 -39.12 -25.18
N GLN A 13 27.97 -39.04 -26.24
CA GLN A 13 28.44 -38.99 -27.63
C GLN A 13 28.70 -37.54 -28.11
N MET A 14 28.43 -36.54 -27.29
CA MET A 14 28.53 -35.13 -27.67
C MET A 14 29.92 -34.55 -27.42
N THR A 15 30.45 -33.88 -28.44
CA THR A 15 31.63 -33.03 -28.31
C THR A 15 31.37 -31.86 -27.36
N ARG A 16 32.43 -31.25 -26.84
CA ARG A 16 32.32 -30.06 -25.97
C ARG A 16 31.58 -28.91 -26.65
N ALA A 17 31.82 -28.68 -27.94
CA ALA A 17 31.16 -27.63 -28.71
C ALA A 17 29.64 -27.89 -28.84
N GLN A 18 29.24 -29.13 -29.09
CA GLN A 18 27.82 -29.52 -29.13
C GLN A 18 27.13 -29.36 -27.77
N ARG A 19 27.81 -29.70 -26.67
CA ARG A 19 27.27 -29.49 -25.31
C ARG A 19 27.14 -28.01 -24.95
N ALA A 20 28.09 -27.18 -25.38
CA ALA A 20 28.05 -25.74 -25.15
C ALA A 20 26.93 -25.03 -25.92
N ALA A 21 26.41 -25.64 -26.98
CA ALA A 21 25.28 -25.12 -27.75
C ALA A 21 23.90 -25.45 -27.14
N LEU A 22 23.85 -26.34 -26.14
CA LEU A 22 22.62 -26.66 -25.42
C LEU A 22 22.24 -25.52 -24.44
N PRO A 23 20.95 -25.28 -24.19
CA PRO A 23 20.50 -24.22 -23.29
C PRO A 23 20.94 -24.49 -21.85
N LEU A 24 21.26 -23.43 -21.13
CA LEU A 24 21.57 -23.51 -19.71
C LEU A 24 20.28 -23.74 -18.90
N SER A 25 20.37 -24.49 -17.81
CA SER A 25 19.22 -24.74 -16.92
C SER A 25 18.59 -23.43 -16.42
N ALA A 26 19.41 -22.42 -16.12
CA ALA A 26 18.95 -21.10 -15.72
C ALA A 26 18.11 -20.38 -16.78
N GLU A 27 18.50 -20.50 -18.06
CA GLU A 27 17.78 -19.90 -19.19
C GLU A 27 16.44 -20.60 -19.42
N VAL A 28 16.40 -21.94 -19.28
CA VAL A 28 15.17 -22.71 -19.36
C VAL A 28 14.19 -22.32 -18.24
N VAL A 29 14.68 -22.20 -17.00
CA VAL A 29 13.86 -21.77 -15.86
C VAL A 29 13.36 -20.34 -16.06
N GLN A 30 14.22 -19.43 -16.56
CA GLN A 30 13.81 -18.07 -16.88
C GLN A 30 12.71 -18.04 -17.95
N ALA A 31 12.85 -18.80 -19.03
CA ALA A 31 11.85 -18.87 -20.10
C ALA A 31 10.50 -19.40 -19.59
N ILE A 32 10.51 -20.43 -18.73
CA ILE A 32 9.29 -20.94 -18.08
C ILE A 32 8.68 -19.88 -17.16
N ALA A 33 9.50 -19.19 -16.35
CA ALA A 33 9.02 -18.14 -15.47
C ALA A 33 8.37 -17.00 -16.27
N GLU A 34 8.96 -16.59 -17.39
CA GLU A 34 8.37 -15.59 -18.28
C GLU A 34 7.04 -16.07 -18.90
N GLN A 35 6.99 -17.31 -19.38
CA GLN A 35 5.77 -17.90 -19.95
C GLN A 35 4.62 -17.96 -18.94
N GLN A 36 4.92 -18.27 -17.68
CA GLN A 36 3.93 -18.31 -16.60
C GLN A 36 3.68 -16.95 -15.94
N GLY A 37 4.37 -15.89 -16.37
CA GLY A 37 4.25 -14.55 -15.78
C GLY A 37 4.80 -14.45 -14.34
N VAL A 38 5.72 -15.34 -13.96
CA VAL A 38 6.41 -15.36 -12.66
C VAL A 38 7.70 -14.52 -12.72
N CYS A 39 8.04 -13.86 -11.62
CA CYS A 39 9.23 -13.02 -11.55
C CYS A 39 10.52 -13.83 -11.76
N VAL A 40 11.31 -13.47 -12.77
CA VAL A 40 12.61 -14.11 -13.10
C VAL A 40 13.72 -13.79 -12.09
N ARG A 41 13.53 -12.77 -11.25
CA ARG A 41 14.54 -12.29 -10.29
C ARG A 41 13.94 -12.07 -8.89
N PRO A 42 13.47 -13.12 -8.21
CA PRO A 42 12.88 -12.97 -6.88
C PRO A 42 13.91 -12.44 -5.87
N LEU A 43 13.44 -11.61 -4.94
CA LEU A 43 14.21 -11.11 -3.81
C LEU A 43 13.89 -11.95 -2.57
N ALA A 44 14.93 -12.46 -1.90
CA ALA A 44 14.77 -13.18 -0.66
C ALA A 44 14.48 -12.19 0.48
N MET A 45 13.25 -12.18 0.99
CA MET A 45 12.86 -11.36 2.13
C MET A 45 12.70 -12.19 3.38
N ARG A 46 13.20 -11.69 4.51
CA ARG A 46 12.96 -12.29 5.82
C ARG A 46 11.59 -11.88 6.35
N ARG A 47 10.73 -12.86 6.58
CA ARG A 47 9.46 -12.71 7.30
C ARG A 47 9.67 -13.16 8.74
N ILE A 48 9.29 -12.31 9.70
CA ILE A 48 9.36 -12.59 11.14
C ILE A 48 7.93 -12.66 11.66
N ASP A 49 7.57 -13.78 12.27
CA ASP A 49 6.30 -13.89 13.01
C ASP A 49 6.44 -13.18 14.36
N THR A 50 5.59 -12.17 14.60
CA THR A 50 5.64 -11.33 15.81
C THR A 50 5.17 -12.05 17.07
N THR A 51 4.47 -13.17 16.93
CA THR A 51 3.94 -13.96 18.06
C THR A 51 4.90 -15.09 18.43
N THR A 52 5.45 -15.79 17.44
CA THR A 52 6.32 -16.96 17.67
C THR A 52 7.82 -16.67 17.57
N GLY A 53 8.21 -15.54 16.99
CA GLY A 53 9.62 -15.19 16.74
C GLY A 53 10.29 -15.98 15.61
N ARG A 54 9.56 -16.86 14.90
CA ARG A 54 10.11 -17.66 13.80
C ARG A 54 10.49 -16.77 12.62
N VAL A 55 11.64 -17.07 12.01
CA VAL A 55 12.17 -16.37 10.84
C VAL A 55 12.12 -17.30 9.63
N GLU A 56 11.44 -16.86 8.58
CA GLU A 56 11.34 -17.57 7.30
C GLU A 56 11.86 -16.68 6.17
N VAL A 57 12.53 -17.28 5.18
CA VAL A 57 12.99 -16.56 3.98
C VAL A 57 12.00 -16.85 2.85
N VAL A 58 11.25 -15.83 2.45
CA VAL A 58 10.21 -15.92 1.43
C VAL A 58 10.66 -15.19 0.16
N PRO A 59 10.55 -15.80 -1.03
CA PRO A 59 10.82 -15.10 -2.29
C PRO A 59 9.69 -14.11 -2.59
N VAL A 60 10.06 -12.86 -2.87
CA VAL A 60 9.14 -11.77 -3.23
C VAL A 60 9.49 -11.28 -4.65
N PRO A 61 8.50 -10.94 -5.49
CA PRO A 61 8.79 -10.40 -6.82
C PRO A 61 9.64 -9.12 -6.75
N CYS A 62 10.53 -8.91 -7.73
CA CYS A 62 11.43 -7.77 -7.75
C CYS A 62 10.76 -6.40 -7.95
N GLY A 63 9.55 -6.37 -8.52
CA GLY A 63 8.81 -5.12 -8.77
C GLY A 63 9.44 -4.20 -9.83
N SER A 64 10.39 -4.69 -10.65
CA SER A 64 10.98 -3.89 -11.73
C SER A 64 9.92 -3.40 -12.71
N THR A 65 9.95 -2.10 -13.03
CA THR A 65 9.11 -1.48 -14.06
C THR A 65 9.74 -1.49 -15.45
N ARG A 66 11.01 -1.94 -15.55
CA ARG A 66 11.73 -2.05 -16.82
C ARG A 66 11.67 -3.48 -17.39
N GLU A 67 11.36 -3.58 -18.68
CA GLU A 67 11.19 -4.85 -19.40
C GLU A 67 12.51 -5.61 -19.54
N ASP A 68 13.61 -4.93 -19.86
CA ASP A 68 14.98 -5.49 -19.94
C ASP A 68 15.43 -6.19 -18.65
N ARG A 69 14.90 -5.80 -17.49
CA ARG A 69 15.27 -6.38 -16.20
C ARG A 69 14.36 -7.52 -15.77
N CYS A 70 13.05 -7.39 -16.01
CA CYS A 70 12.06 -8.41 -15.67
C CYS A 70 10.74 -8.10 -16.38
N LYS A 71 10.53 -8.75 -17.53
CA LYS A 71 9.29 -8.61 -18.31
C LYS A 71 8.01 -8.92 -17.50
N PRO A 72 7.91 -10.01 -16.72
CA PRO A 72 6.69 -10.31 -15.96
C PRO A 72 6.30 -9.24 -14.93
N CYS A 73 7.27 -8.71 -14.19
CA CYS A 73 7.02 -7.64 -13.22
C CYS A 73 6.66 -6.31 -13.91
N ALA A 74 7.32 -5.99 -15.02
CA ALA A 74 7.05 -4.78 -15.79
C ALA A 74 5.63 -4.80 -16.39
N GLU A 75 5.21 -5.94 -16.94
CA GLU A 75 3.84 -6.14 -17.43
C GLU A 75 2.81 -6.04 -16.31
N LYS A 76 3.06 -6.67 -15.15
CA LYS A 76 2.18 -6.57 -13.98
C LYS A 76 2.03 -5.12 -13.52
N ALA A 77 3.13 -4.38 -13.44
CA ALA A 77 3.12 -2.97 -13.06
C ALA A 77 2.40 -2.09 -14.10
N ARG A 78 2.54 -2.39 -15.40
CA ARG A 78 1.78 -1.73 -16.47
C ARG A 78 0.27 -1.99 -16.31
N ARG A 79 -0.14 -3.25 -16.14
CA ARG A 79 -1.56 -3.62 -15.93
C ARG A 79 -2.14 -2.95 -14.68
N LEU A 80 -1.40 -2.93 -13.57
CA LEU A 80 -1.83 -2.25 -12.34
C LEU A 80 -2.03 -0.75 -12.57
N ARG A 81 -1.09 -0.07 -13.26
CA ARG A 81 -1.24 1.34 -13.61
C ARG A 81 -2.46 1.58 -14.50
N MET A 82 -2.72 0.71 -15.47
CA MET A 82 -3.92 0.80 -16.32
C MET A 82 -5.21 0.70 -15.51
N ALA A 83 -5.29 -0.27 -14.60
CA ALA A 83 -6.43 -0.43 -13.70
C ALA A 83 -6.62 0.80 -12.80
N GLN A 84 -5.56 1.23 -12.11
CA GLN A 84 -5.59 2.42 -11.24
C GLN A 84 -5.94 3.70 -11.99
N CYS A 85 -5.45 3.86 -13.23
CA CYS A 85 -5.82 5.00 -14.06
C CYS A 85 -7.30 4.97 -14.42
N ARG A 86 -7.84 3.80 -14.79
CA ARG A 86 -9.25 3.60 -15.10
C ARG A 86 -10.16 3.85 -13.89
N GLU A 87 -9.81 3.29 -12.74
CA GLU A 87 -10.57 3.36 -11.49
C GLU A 87 -10.38 4.68 -10.73
N GLY A 88 -9.33 5.44 -11.02
CA GLY A 88 -9.00 6.69 -10.35
C GLY A 88 -9.03 7.88 -11.30
N TRP A 89 -7.87 8.24 -11.85
CA TRP A 89 -7.68 9.49 -12.60
C TRP A 89 -8.52 9.63 -13.88
N HIS A 90 -9.10 8.54 -14.39
CA HIS A 90 -9.97 8.54 -15.56
C HIS A 90 -11.46 8.40 -15.22
N LEU A 91 -11.83 8.44 -13.94
CA LEU A 91 -13.24 8.52 -13.53
C LEU A 91 -13.90 9.80 -14.07
N GLU A 92 -14.95 9.65 -14.88
CA GLU A 92 -15.71 10.77 -15.44
C GLU A 92 -16.35 11.64 -14.36
N THR A 93 -16.80 11.00 -13.30
CA THR A 93 -17.47 11.63 -12.15
C THR A 93 -16.59 11.58 -10.92
N GLU A 94 -16.68 12.62 -10.08
CA GLU A 94 -16.03 12.63 -8.78
C GLU A 94 -16.58 11.46 -7.93
N PRO A 95 -15.73 10.64 -7.30
CA PRO A 95 -16.18 9.56 -6.44
C PRO A 95 -16.90 10.15 -5.23
N VAL A 96 -18.19 9.82 -5.08
CA VAL A 96 -18.96 10.26 -3.92
C VAL A 96 -18.59 9.38 -2.73
N ILE A 97 -17.93 9.97 -1.73
CA ILE A 97 -17.63 9.31 -0.47
C ILE A 97 -18.71 9.73 0.54
N GLU A 98 -19.84 9.03 0.53
CA GLU A 98 -20.88 9.23 1.53
C GLU A 98 -20.47 8.57 2.84
N ARG A 99 -20.40 9.38 3.91
CA ARG A 99 -20.18 8.87 5.25
C ARG A 99 -21.53 8.59 5.87
N ALA A 100 -21.72 7.37 6.37
CA ALA A 100 -22.89 7.05 7.18
C ALA A 100 -23.00 8.03 8.36
N LYS A 101 -24.22 8.45 8.67
CA LYS A 101 -24.48 9.25 9.86
C LYS A 101 -24.23 8.38 11.10
N PRO A 102 -23.70 8.95 12.20
CA PRO A 102 -23.56 8.21 13.46
C PRO A 102 -24.92 7.66 13.92
N SER A 103 -24.96 6.39 14.33
CA SER A 103 -26.14 5.79 14.93
C SER A 103 -26.40 6.35 16.33
N GLU A 104 -27.54 6.03 16.92
CA GLU A 104 -27.84 6.34 18.32
C GLU A 104 -26.83 5.67 19.26
N ASP A 105 -26.48 4.41 19.00
CA ASP A 105 -25.46 3.67 19.78
C ASP A 105 -24.09 4.36 19.74
N HIS A 106 -23.66 4.85 18.55
CA HIS A 106 -22.40 5.60 18.43
C HIS A 106 -22.41 6.85 19.31
N GLN A 107 -23.55 7.54 19.37
CA GLN A 107 -23.71 8.76 20.16
C GLN A 107 -23.76 8.44 21.65
N ALA A 108 -24.49 7.39 22.05
CA ALA A 108 -24.62 6.97 23.44
C ALA A 108 -23.25 6.57 24.02
N LEU A 109 -22.50 5.68 23.35
CA LEU A 109 -21.18 5.27 23.81
C LEU A 109 -20.18 6.43 23.84
N MET A 110 -20.25 7.33 22.85
CA MET A 110 -19.39 8.52 22.83
C MET A 110 -19.74 9.50 23.95
N ALA A 111 -21.02 9.64 24.30
CA ALA A 111 -21.47 10.46 25.43
C ALA A 111 -20.96 9.86 26.76
N THR A 112 -21.17 8.55 26.98
CA THR A 112 -20.66 7.87 28.18
C THR A 112 -19.14 7.96 28.30
N ARG A 113 -18.42 7.84 27.17
CA ARG A 113 -16.97 8.05 27.14
C ARG A 113 -16.58 9.48 27.54
N ALA A 114 -17.35 10.48 27.13
CA ALA A 114 -17.10 11.88 27.49
C ALA A 114 -17.34 12.12 28.99
N ASP A 115 -18.38 11.53 29.56
CA ASP A 115 -18.67 11.59 31.00
C ASP A 115 -17.56 10.94 31.82
N LEU A 116 -17.09 9.76 31.41
CA LEU A 116 -15.96 9.09 32.06
C LEU A 116 -14.65 9.88 31.91
N ALA A 117 -14.43 10.55 30.78
CA ALA A 117 -13.26 11.41 30.62
C ALA A 117 -13.29 12.63 31.55
N ALA A 118 -14.48 13.19 31.83
CA ALA A 118 -14.65 14.25 32.82
C ALA A 118 -14.38 13.73 34.24
N ALA A 119 -14.98 12.60 34.61
CA ALA A 119 -14.74 11.95 35.90
C ALA A 119 -13.25 11.60 36.09
N TYR A 120 -12.56 11.15 35.03
CA TYR A 120 -11.13 10.91 35.05
C TYR A 120 -10.34 12.18 35.38
N ALA A 121 -10.68 13.31 34.75
CA ALA A 121 -10.02 14.58 35.01
C ALA A 121 -10.20 15.05 36.47
N ASP A 122 -11.40 14.84 37.04
CA ASP A 122 -11.68 15.16 38.45
C ASP A 122 -10.90 14.26 39.41
N CYS A 123 -10.88 12.94 39.17
CA CYS A 123 -10.07 12.00 39.97
C CYS A 123 -8.57 12.32 39.89
N ARG A 124 -8.08 12.73 38.72
CA ARG A 124 -6.69 13.16 38.53
C ARG A 124 -6.36 14.45 39.27
N ALA A 125 -7.29 15.39 39.33
CA ALA A 125 -7.14 16.62 40.12
C ALA A 125 -7.15 16.33 41.63
N ALA A 126 -7.96 15.35 42.07
CA ALA A 126 -8.03 14.91 43.47
C ALA A 126 -6.84 14.01 43.90
N GLY A 127 -6.09 13.45 42.94
CA GLY A 127 -4.98 12.53 43.22
C GLY A 127 -5.44 11.12 43.62
N ASP A 128 -6.67 10.73 43.29
CA ASP A 128 -7.19 9.40 43.56
C ASP A 128 -6.81 8.44 42.42
N GLU A 129 -5.66 7.79 42.57
CA GLU A 129 -5.10 6.88 41.56
C GLU A 129 -5.97 5.65 41.31
N ALA A 130 -6.64 5.12 42.34
CA ALA A 130 -7.46 3.91 42.22
C ALA A 130 -8.71 4.17 41.36
N SER A 131 -9.40 5.28 41.61
CA SER A 131 -10.55 5.68 40.80
C SER A 131 -10.13 6.03 39.36
N CYS A 132 -8.96 6.65 39.18
CA CYS A 132 -8.41 6.91 37.84
C CYS A 132 -8.18 5.63 37.04
N GLU A 133 -7.59 4.60 37.66
CA GLU A 133 -7.30 3.33 37.00
C GLU A 133 -8.58 2.61 36.56
N GLN A 134 -9.59 2.55 37.44
CA GLN A 134 -10.90 1.94 37.12
C GLN A 134 -11.61 2.65 35.96
N ILE A 135 -11.56 3.99 35.95
CA ILE A 135 -12.15 4.77 34.85
C ILE A 135 -11.37 4.53 33.55
N ALA A 136 -10.04 4.43 33.62
CA ALA A 136 -9.21 4.16 32.44
C ALA A 136 -9.50 2.78 31.83
N GLU A 137 -9.71 1.76 32.65
CA GLU A 137 -10.14 0.43 32.22
C GLU A 137 -11.51 0.48 31.53
N SER A 138 -12.49 1.13 32.17
CA SER A 138 -13.83 1.31 31.60
C SER A 138 -13.81 2.05 30.25
N VAL A 139 -12.99 3.09 30.11
CA VAL A 139 -12.81 3.80 28.85
C VAL A 139 -12.12 2.92 27.80
N ALA A 140 -11.19 2.05 28.19
CA ALA A 140 -10.55 1.12 27.27
C ALA A 140 -11.55 0.09 26.71
N GLU A 141 -12.47 -0.39 27.53
CA GLU A 141 -13.58 -1.26 27.09
C GLU A 141 -14.52 -0.55 26.12
N LEU A 142 -14.96 0.68 26.43
CA LEU A 142 -15.77 1.50 25.52
C LEU A 142 -15.05 1.80 24.21
N ASP A 143 -13.74 2.03 24.24
CA ASP A 143 -12.92 2.23 23.04
C ASP A 143 -12.88 0.97 22.16
N ILE A 144 -12.92 -0.23 22.75
CA ILE A 144 -13.03 -1.51 22.02
C ILE A 144 -14.42 -1.60 21.38
N GLU A 145 -15.48 -1.29 22.12
CA GLU A 145 -16.85 -1.34 21.63
C GLU A 145 -17.11 -0.34 20.51
N LEU A 146 -16.66 0.92 20.65
CA LEU A 146 -16.73 1.93 19.60
C LEU A 146 -16.03 1.46 18.32
N ARG A 147 -14.87 0.80 18.44
CA ARG A 147 -14.17 0.22 17.28
C ARG A 147 -14.93 -0.96 16.68
N ALA A 148 -15.53 -1.82 17.50
CA ALA A 148 -16.37 -2.93 17.04
C ALA A 148 -17.59 -2.45 16.27
N LEU A 149 -18.20 -1.33 16.69
CA LEU A 149 -19.29 -0.64 15.97
C LEU A 149 -18.84 0.13 14.73
N GLY A 150 -17.56 0.05 14.36
CA GLY A 150 -17.03 0.64 13.14
C GLY A 150 -16.70 2.13 13.22
N VAL A 151 -16.60 2.71 14.43
CA VAL A 151 -16.11 4.08 14.61
C VAL A 151 -14.63 4.15 14.19
N ARG A 152 -14.36 4.96 13.17
CA ARG A 152 -13.02 5.13 12.58
C ARG A 152 -12.35 6.40 13.10
N GLY A 153 -11.02 6.34 13.22
CA GLY A 153 -10.19 7.47 13.65
C GLY A 153 -9.42 7.17 14.93
N ARG A 154 -8.55 8.10 15.32
CA ARG A 154 -7.85 8.03 16.61
C ARG A 154 -8.77 8.60 17.69
N LEU A 155 -9.17 7.77 18.64
CA LEU A 155 -9.81 8.20 19.88
C LEU A 155 -8.76 8.90 20.74
N ILE A 156 -9.13 10.02 21.36
CA ILE A 156 -8.20 10.84 22.16
C ILE A 156 -7.92 10.10 23.47
N PRO A 157 -6.66 9.76 23.79
CA PRO A 157 -6.33 9.11 25.06
C PRO A 157 -6.66 10.05 26.23
N LEU A 158 -7.00 9.48 27.39
CA LEU A 158 -7.30 10.23 28.62
C LEU A 158 -6.11 11.11 29.04
N ASP A 159 -4.90 10.54 28.98
CA ASP A 159 -3.64 11.24 29.17
C ASP A 159 -2.93 11.44 27.84
N PRO A 160 -3.13 12.57 27.14
CA PRO A 160 -2.40 12.86 25.91
C PRO A 160 -0.94 13.17 26.24
N SER A 161 -0.02 12.51 25.53
CA SER A 161 1.39 12.87 25.61
C SER A 161 1.60 14.32 25.16
N PRO A 162 2.57 15.05 25.77
CA PRO A 162 2.84 16.43 25.39
C PRO A 162 3.17 16.49 23.90
N LYS A 163 2.46 17.38 23.20
CA LYS A 163 2.70 17.59 21.76
C LYS A 163 4.15 18.05 21.58
N ALA A 164 4.91 17.32 20.77
CA ALA A 164 6.27 17.72 20.43
C ALA A 164 6.26 19.13 19.81
N VAL A 165 7.06 20.05 20.38
CA VAL A 165 7.21 21.40 19.86
C VAL A 165 7.92 21.33 18.51
N LYS A 166 7.14 21.38 17.43
CA LYS A 166 7.69 21.50 16.07
C LYS A 166 8.22 22.91 15.86
N ARG A 167 9.53 23.09 15.97
CA ARG A 167 10.20 24.27 15.42
C ARG A 167 10.09 24.20 13.90
N SER A 168 9.28 25.09 13.33
CA SER A 168 9.11 25.20 11.88
C SER A 168 10.43 25.63 11.25
N THR A 169 10.93 24.84 10.29
CA THR A 169 12.04 25.24 9.40
C THR A 169 11.55 26.03 8.18
N ARG A 170 10.24 26.35 8.11
CA ARG A 170 9.51 26.70 6.88
C ARG A 170 9.54 28.18 6.49
N ARG A 171 10.51 28.99 6.89
CA ARG A 171 10.66 30.35 6.34
C ARG A 171 12.12 30.72 6.16
N ARG A 172 12.71 30.17 5.09
CA ARG A 172 13.81 30.83 4.38
C ARG A 172 13.30 32.21 3.91
N GLN A 173 13.89 33.29 4.42
CA GLN A 173 13.55 34.67 4.05
C GLN A 173 14.32 35.12 2.79
N ASP A 174 15.28 34.30 2.37
CA ASP A 174 16.21 34.50 1.26
C ASP A 174 15.63 34.17 -0.12
N ALA A 175 14.49 33.49 -0.20
CA ALA A 175 13.88 33.08 -1.46
C ALA A 175 12.47 33.68 -1.61
N PRO A 176 12.13 34.24 -2.79
CA PRO A 176 10.76 34.67 -3.07
C PRO A 176 9.82 33.46 -3.09
N ASP A 177 8.57 33.65 -2.65
CA ASP A 177 7.55 32.62 -2.74
C ASP A 177 7.27 32.30 -4.22
N LEU A 178 7.64 31.10 -4.66
CA LEU A 178 7.33 30.62 -6.00
C LEU A 178 5.81 30.58 -6.20
N PRO A 179 5.30 30.88 -7.41
CA PRO A 179 3.89 30.78 -7.70
C PRO A 179 3.41 29.36 -7.43
N ARG A 180 2.48 29.22 -6.47
CA ARG A 180 1.86 27.94 -6.15
C ARG A 180 0.57 27.81 -6.95
N ARG A 181 0.38 26.65 -7.56
CA ARG A 181 -0.90 26.34 -8.18
C ARG A 181 -1.97 26.23 -7.08
N PRO A 182 -3.11 26.94 -7.20
CA PRO A 182 -4.19 26.83 -6.24
C PRO A 182 -4.70 25.38 -6.18
N VAL A 183 -4.97 24.90 -4.97
CA VAL A 183 -5.48 23.54 -4.74
C VAL A 183 -6.98 23.54 -5.00
N GLU A 184 -7.41 22.79 -5.99
CA GLU A 184 -8.84 22.60 -6.31
C GLU A 184 -9.41 21.44 -5.47
N ARG A 185 -10.65 21.56 -4.99
CA ARG A 185 -11.36 20.49 -4.26
C ARG A 185 -11.96 19.44 -5.20
N ARG A 186 -11.15 18.89 -6.10
CA ARG A 186 -11.53 17.80 -7.00
C ARG A 186 -10.41 16.78 -7.10
N THR A 187 -10.75 15.51 -7.17
CA THR A 187 -9.78 14.43 -7.43
C THR A 187 -9.70 14.11 -8.92
N VAL A 188 -10.71 14.50 -9.71
CA VAL A 188 -10.74 14.33 -11.16
C VAL A 188 -9.87 15.38 -11.88
N GLY A 189 -9.01 14.92 -12.79
CA GLY A 189 -8.13 15.77 -13.59
C GLY A 189 -8.87 16.58 -14.66
N ARG A 190 -8.25 17.65 -15.16
CA ARG A 190 -8.78 18.47 -16.27
C ARG A 190 -8.99 17.62 -17.53
N VAL A 191 -10.13 17.79 -18.17
CA VAL A 191 -10.44 17.23 -19.50
C VAL A 191 -9.95 18.19 -20.59
N PHE A 192 -9.20 17.65 -21.55
CA PHE A 192 -8.73 18.33 -22.76
C PHE A 192 -9.59 17.91 -23.95
N ALA A 193 -9.90 18.86 -24.84
CA ALA A 193 -10.68 18.64 -26.07
C ALA A 193 -11.95 17.79 -25.85
N GLY A 194 -12.64 17.99 -24.72
CA GLY A 194 -13.91 17.33 -24.38
C GLY A 194 -13.83 15.84 -24.01
N ARG A 195 -12.72 15.14 -24.28
CA ARG A 195 -12.61 13.68 -24.04
C ARG A 195 -11.30 13.19 -23.44
N TYR A 196 -10.22 13.94 -23.56
CA TYR A 196 -8.88 13.44 -23.25
C TYR A 196 -8.41 13.85 -21.87
N ARG A 197 -7.79 12.92 -21.14
CA ARG A 197 -7.11 13.23 -19.88
C ARG A 197 -5.60 13.02 -20.04
N PRO A 198 -4.78 13.92 -19.48
CA PRO A 198 -3.35 13.98 -19.80
C PRO A 198 -2.58 12.74 -19.33
N SER A 199 -3.01 12.10 -18.24
CA SER A 199 -2.38 10.86 -17.74
C SER A 199 -2.71 9.62 -18.58
N THR A 200 -3.83 9.60 -19.33
CA THR A 200 -4.22 8.45 -20.18
C THR A 200 -3.24 8.28 -21.34
N PHE A 201 -2.75 9.41 -21.85
CA PHE A 201 -1.81 9.44 -22.96
C PHE A 201 -0.54 8.65 -22.63
N LEU A 202 0.09 8.88 -21.48
CA LEU A 202 1.37 8.25 -21.16
C LEU A 202 1.25 6.76 -20.78
N THR A 203 0.18 6.34 -20.11
CA THR A 203 0.09 4.97 -19.58
C THR A 203 -0.52 3.94 -20.54
N LEU A 204 -1.42 4.36 -21.44
CA LEU A 204 -2.02 3.45 -22.42
C LEU A 204 -1.23 3.38 -23.73
N THR A 205 -0.64 4.49 -24.16
CA THR A 205 -0.02 4.56 -25.48
C THR A 205 1.46 4.21 -25.50
N LEU A 206 2.14 4.22 -24.35
CA LEU A 206 3.54 3.82 -24.25
C LEU A 206 3.67 2.36 -23.76
N ASP A 207 4.62 1.65 -24.36
CA ASP A 207 5.04 0.31 -23.95
C ASP A 207 5.80 0.35 -22.59
N SER A 208 6.23 -0.81 -22.08
CA SER A 208 7.08 -0.85 -20.88
C SER A 208 8.40 -0.11 -21.09
N TYR A 209 8.94 0.43 -20.00
CA TYR A 209 10.21 1.14 -20.03
C TYR A 209 11.38 0.18 -20.30
N GLY A 210 12.44 0.69 -20.94
CA GLY A 210 13.71 -0.03 -21.07
C GLY A 210 13.61 -1.30 -21.89
N ARG A 211 13.12 -1.19 -23.12
CA ARG A 211 13.46 -2.17 -24.16
C ARG A 211 14.91 -1.99 -24.60
#